data_AF-A0A7K8Z2W1-F1
#
_entry.id   AF-A0A7K8Z2W1-F1
#
_cell.length_a   1.000
_cell.length_b   1.000
_cell.length_c   1.000
_cell.angle_alpha   90.00
_cell.angle_beta   90.00
_cell.angle_gamma   90.00
#
_symmetry.space_group_name_H-M   'P 1'
#
loop_
_entity.id
_entity.type
_entity.pdbx_description
1 polymer ?
#
loop_
_entity_poly.entity_id
_entity_poly.type
_entity_poly.pdbx_seq_one_letter_code
_entity_poly.pdbx_strand_id
1 'polypeptide(L)'
;LCILRTLSTSDDVEDRENEKGRLEEAYEKCDRDLDELIVQHYTELTTAIRTYQSITERITNSRNKIKQVKENLLSCKMLLHCKRDELRKLWIEGIEHKHVLNLLDEIENIKQVPQKLEQCMASKRYLNATDMLVSAVDSLEGPLLQVEGLSDLRLELHSKKMNLHLVLIDELHRHLYIRSTGRVGQRGRDRGRIG
;
A
#
# COMPACT_ATOMS: atom_id res chain seq x y z
N LEU A 1 -5.70 49.68 68.52
CA LEU A 1 -5.67 51.16 68.40
C LEU A 1 -6.11 51.89 69.68
N CYS A 2 -7.06 51.36 70.47
CA CYS A 2 -7.43 51.97 71.77
C CYS A 2 -6.34 51.77 72.85
N ILE A 3 -5.79 50.55 72.95
CA ILE A 3 -4.84 50.14 74.02
C ILE A 3 -3.48 50.84 73.94
N LEU A 4 -2.94 51.00 72.71
CA LEU A 4 -1.71 51.76 72.44
C LEU A 4 -1.84 53.25 72.81
N ARG A 5 -3.06 53.78 72.78
CA ARG A 5 -3.36 55.15 73.20
C ARG A 5 -3.42 55.23 74.73
N THR A 6 -4.07 54.28 75.40
CA THR A 6 -4.13 54.18 76.87
C THR A 6 -2.76 54.04 77.52
N LEU A 7 -1.88 53.22 76.94
CA LEU A 7 -0.48 53.04 77.36
C LEU A 7 0.38 54.32 77.21
N SER A 8 0.00 55.21 76.29
CA SER A 8 0.71 56.47 76.02
C SER A 8 0.13 57.67 76.77
N THR A 9 -1.06 57.56 77.38
CA THR A 9 -1.75 58.65 78.08
C THR A 9 -1.92 58.44 79.58
N SER A 10 -1.51 57.30 80.13
CA SER A 10 -1.48 57.10 81.59
C SER A 10 -0.24 57.78 82.18
N ASP A 11 -0.46 58.75 83.07
CA ASP A 11 0.59 59.47 83.81
C ASP A 11 1.17 58.64 84.97
N ASP A 12 0.58 57.47 85.25
CA ASP A 12 1.03 56.56 86.29
C ASP A 12 1.91 55.46 85.70
N VAL A 13 3.17 55.41 86.15
CA VAL A 13 4.16 54.43 85.69
C VAL A 13 3.69 53.01 86.04
N GLU A 14 3.00 52.86 87.16
CA GLU A 14 2.48 51.58 87.65
C GLU A 14 1.37 51.02 86.74
N ASP A 15 0.44 51.86 86.28
CA ASP A 15 -0.62 51.47 85.34
C ASP A 15 -0.08 51.03 83.97
N ARG A 16 0.98 51.68 83.49
CA ARG A 16 1.62 51.35 82.21
C ARG A 16 2.43 50.06 82.30
N GLU A 17 3.11 49.83 83.42
CA GLU A 17 3.80 48.56 83.69
C GLU A 17 2.80 47.40 83.82
N ASN A 18 1.66 47.63 84.49
CA ASN A 18 0.57 46.65 84.62
C ASN A 18 -0.06 46.29 83.27
N GLU A 19 -0.39 47.28 82.43
CA GLU A 19 -1.00 47.02 81.12
C GLU A 19 -0.01 46.38 80.14
N LYS A 20 1.29 46.71 80.23
CA LYS A 20 2.36 46.01 79.50
C LYS A 20 2.47 44.56 79.94
N GLY A 21 2.49 44.29 81.26
CA GLY A 21 2.52 42.93 81.80
C GLY A 21 1.32 42.10 81.36
N ARG A 22 0.11 42.67 81.37
CA ARG A 22 -1.11 42.01 80.85
C ARG A 22 -1.00 41.67 79.36
N LEU A 23 -0.39 42.53 78.56
CA LEU A 23 -0.22 42.30 77.13
C LEU A 23 0.81 41.19 76.86
N GLU A 24 1.92 41.20 77.58
CA GLU A 24 2.96 40.17 77.51
C GLU A 24 2.38 38.79 77.91
N GLU A 25 1.60 38.72 79.00
CA GLU A 25 0.90 37.50 79.41
C GLU A 25 -0.11 37.01 78.36
N ALA A 26 -0.88 37.92 77.77
CA ALA A 26 -1.84 37.56 76.73
C ALA A 26 -1.15 37.07 75.44
N TYR A 27 0.00 37.67 75.09
CA TYR A 27 0.79 37.28 73.94
C TYR A 27 1.42 35.90 74.13
N GLU A 28 2.07 35.68 75.27
CA GLU A 28 2.62 34.36 75.61
C GLU A 28 1.52 33.29 75.68
N LYS A 29 0.34 33.63 76.20
CA LYS A 29 -0.78 32.68 76.22
C LYS A 29 -1.23 32.31 74.81
N CYS A 30 -1.39 33.29 73.93
CA CYS A 30 -1.76 33.04 72.53
C CYS A 30 -0.70 32.20 71.79
N ASP A 31 0.59 32.45 72.04
CA ASP A 31 1.69 31.72 71.42
C ASP A 31 1.74 30.26 71.91
N ARG A 32 1.57 30.04 73.22
CA ARG A 32 1.44 28.69 73.80
C ARG A 32 0.21 27.94 73.26
N ASP A 33 -0.94 28.60 73.20
CA ASP A 33 -2.18 28.00 72.67
C ASP A 33 -2.01 27.63 71.18
N LEU A 34 -1.30 28.45 70.41
CA LEU A 34 -1.00 28.18 69.00
C LEU A 34 -0.03 27.00 68.85
N ASP A 35 1.05 26.96 69.62
CA ASP A 35 2.02 25.86 69.60
C ASP A 35 1.36 24.53 70.00
N GLU A 36 0.52 24.55 71.02
CA GLU A 36 -0.19 23.35 71.47
C GLU A 36 -1.16 22.85 70.38
N LEU A 37 -1.86 23.76 69.70
CA LEU A 37 -2.72 23.43 68.57
C LEU A 37 -1.93 22.88 67.37
N ILE A 38 -0.76 23.46 67.08
CA ILE A 38 0.15 22.99 66.02
C ILE A 38 0.63 21.58 66.35
N VAL A 39 1.08 21.32 67.58
CA VAL A 39 1.55 20.00 68.01
C VAL A 39 0.42 18.97 67.92
N GLN A 40 -0.80 19.33 68.32
CA GLN A 40 -1.97 18.46 68.21
C GLN A 40 -2.27 18.05 66.76
N HIS A 41 -2.20 18.98 65.80
CA HIS A 41 -2.53 18.72 64.39
C HIS A 41 -1.33 18.43 63.48
N TYR A 42 -0.10 18.44 63.99
CA TYR A 42 1.12 18.30 63.19
C TYR A 42 1.14 17.01 62.35
N THR A 43 0.68 15.91 62.95
CA THR A 43 0.64 14.59 62.31
C THR A 43 -0.38 14.54 61.17
N GLU A 44 -1.57 15.10 61.37
CA GLU A 44 -2.62 15.20 60.37
C GLU A 44 -2.17 16.09 59.20
N LEU A 45 -1.60 17.26 59.50
CA LEU A 45 -1.08 18.18 58.49
C LEU A 45 0.03 17.53 57.65
N THR A 46 1.00 16.90 58.31
CA THR A 46 2.10 16.21 57.63
C THR A 46 1.59 15.07 56.74
N THR A 47 0.58 14.33 57.22
CA THR A 47 -0.04 13.23 56.46
C THR A 47 -0.83 13.77 55.26
N ALA A 48 -1.58 14.86 55.42
CA ALA A 48 -2.29 15.53 54.35
C ALA A 48 -1.33 16.05 53.26
N ILE A 49 -0.20 16.65 53.65
CA ILE A 49 0.83 17.10 52.71
C ILE A 49 1.43 15.93 51.93
N ARG A 50 1.82 14.83 52.63
CA ARG A 50 2.40 13.65 52.00
C ARG A 50 1.43 12.97 51.02
N THR A 51 0.17 12.82 51.42
CA THR A 51 -0.87 12.25 50.55
C THR A 51 -1.13 13.12 49.32
N TYR A 52 -1.19 14.45 49.48
CA TYR A 52 -1.32 15.38 48.37
C TYR A 52 -0.14 15.30 47.39
N GLN A 53 1.09 15.22 47.90
CA GLN A 53 2.30 15.04 47.09
C GLN A 53 2.24 13.72 46.31
N SER A 54 1.88 12.62 46.97
CA SER A 54 1.74 11.31 46.32
C SER A 54 0.67 11.31 45.23
N ILE A 55 -0.48 11.93 45.47
CA ILE A 55 -1.55 12.05 44.47
C ILE A 55 -1.07 12.88 43.27
N THR A 56 -0.41 14.02 43.53
CA THR A 56 0.13 14.89 42.47
C THR A 56 1.16 14.16 41.61
N GLU A 57 2.05 13.39 42.22
CA GLU A 57 3.05 12.57 41.52
C GLU A 57 2.37 11.50 40.66
N ARG A 58 1.39 10.77 41.21
CA ARG A 58 0.62 9.76 40.46
C ARG A 58 -0.12 10.36 39.26
N ILE A 59 -0.72 11.53 39.42
CA ILE A 59 -1.40 12.25 38.33
C ILE A 59 -0.40 12.65 37.25
N THR A 60 0.75 13.20 37.64
CA THR A 60 1.80 13.63 36.70
C THR A 60 2.35 12.43 35.92
N ASN A 61 2.65 11.33 36.61
CA ASN A 61 3.09 10.09 35.99
C ASN A 61 2.03 9.51 35.03
N SER A 62 0.76 9.56 35.40
CA SER A 62 -0.34 9.13 34.54
C SER A 62 -0.44 9.98 33.26
N ARG A 63 -0.35 11.30 33.39
CA ARG A 63 -0.35 12.22 32.23
C ARG A 63 0.81 11.96 31.29
N ASN A 64 2.02 11.73 31.83
CA ASN A 64 3.19 11.41 31.03
C ASN A 64 3.04 10.08 30.30
N LYS A 65 2.52 9.04 30.96
CA LYS A 65 2.21 7.74 30.32
C LYS A 65 1.19 7.90 29.20
N ILE A 66 0.13 8.67 29.41
CA ILE A 66 -0.87 8.94 28.36
C ILE A 66 -0.23 9.64 27.16
N LYS A 67 0.64 10.63 27.39
CA LYS A 67 1.36 11.32 26.33
C LYS A 67 2.23 10.35 25.52
N GLN A 68 3.00 9.50 26.19
CA GLN A 68 3.84 8.49 25.56
C GLN A 68 3.03 7.47 24.76
N VAL A 69 1.90 6.98 25.30
CA VAL A 69 1.01 6.06 24.58
C VAL A 69 0.44 6.71 23.32
N LYS A 70 0.06 7.99 23.37
CA LYS A 70 -0.41 8.74 22.20
C LYS A 70 0.68 8.86 21.13
N GLU A 71 1.90 9.21 21.53
CA GLU A 71 3.04 9.33 20.62
C GLU A 71 3.36 7.98 19.96
N ASN A 72 3.43 6.90 20.75
CA ASN A 72 3.65 5.55 20.24
C ASN A 72 2.56 5.11 19.26
N LEU A 73 1.29 5.41 19.56
CA LEU A 73 0.17 5.07 18.68
C LEU A 73 0.25 5.83 17.35
N LEU A 74 0.67 7.11 17.37
CA LEU A 74 0.90 7.89 16.16
C LEU A 74 2.04 7.29 15.32
N SER A 75 3.15 6.91 15.95
CA SER A 75 4.26 6.23 15.26
C SER A 75 3.82 4.90 14.64
N CYS A 76 3.09 4.07 15.38
CA CYS A 76 2.54 2.82 14.86
C CYS A 76 1.58 3.06 13.68
N LYS A 77 0.72 4.08 13.77
CA LYS A 77 -0.16 4.47 12.67
C LYS A 77 0.61 4.85 11.41
N MET A 78 1.70 5.60 11.55
CA MET A 78 2.56 5.96 10.42
C MET A 78 3.24 4.73 9.81
N LEU A 79 3.81 3.84 10.63
CA LEU A 79 4.44 2.61 10.16
C LEU A 79 3.46 1.71 9.40
N LEU A 80 2.23 1.58 9.91
CA LEU A 80 1.17 0.83 9.23
C LEU A 80 0.79 1.48 7.89
N HIS A 81 0.73 2.81 7.83
CA HIS A 81 0.48 3.53 6.57
C HIS A 81 1.59 3.27 5.55
N CYS A 82 2.86 3.41 5.93
CA CYS A 82 4.00 3.11 5.05
C CYS A 82 3.95 1.65 4.56
N LYS A 83 3.66 0.68 5.43
CA LYS A 83 3.51 -0.73 5.04
C LYS A 83 2.38 -0.97 4.06
N ARG A 84 1.23 -0.30 4.25
CA ARG A 84 0.11 -0.37 3.32
C ARG A 84 0.47 0.19 1.94
N ASP A 85 1.18 1.31 1.90
CA ASP A 85 1.59 1.94 0.64
C ASP A 85 2.60 1.06 -0.11
N GLU A 86 3.54 0.44 0.60
CA GLU A 86 4.47 -0.54 0.02
C GLU A 86 3.73 -1.77 -0.53
N LEU A 87 2.76 -2.31 0.20
CA LEU A 87 1.93 -3.43 -0.29
C LEU A 87 1.17 -3.05 -1.56
N ARG A 88 0.62 -1.83 -1.62
CA ARG A 88 -0.06 -1.33 -2.82
C ARG A 88 0.90 -1.23 -4.00
N LYS A 89 2.11 -0.72 -3.77
CA LYS A 89 3.17 -0.64 -4.79
C LYS A 89 3.51 -2.03 -5.33
N LEU A 90 3.82 -2.98 -4.44
CA LEU A 90 4.12 -4.37 -4.82
C LEU A 90 2.97 -5.05 -5.56
N TRP A 91 1.73 -4.74 -5.22
CA TRP A 91 0.57 -5.27 -5.93
C TRP A 91 0.46 -4.73 -7.36
N ILE A 92 0.70 -3.44 -7.58
CA ILE A 92 0.72 -2.83 -8.93
C ILE A 92 1.86 -3.44 -9.75
N GLU A 93 3.08 -3.48 -9.19
CA GLU A 93 4.23 -4.11 -9.83
C GLU A 93 3.93 -5.59 -10.17
N GLY A 94 3.27 -6.33 -9.27
CA GLY A 94 2.86 -7.71 -9.53
C GLY A 94 1.89 -7.86 -10.71
N ILE A 95 0.96 -6.91 -10.89
CA ILE A 95 0.06 -6.89 -12.05
C ILE A 95 0.82 -6.59 -13.34
N GLU A 96 1.71 -5.60 -13.31
CA GLU A 96 2.53 -5.22 -14.46
C GLU A 96 3.44 -6.37 -14.89
N HIS A 97 4.12 -7.03 -13.94
CA HIS A 97 4.96 -8.19 -14.20
C HIS A 97 4.15 -9.35 -14.81
N LYS A 98 2.93 -9.60 -14.33
CA LYS A 98 2.05 -10.61 -14.91
C LYS A 98 1.65 -10.26 -16.35
N HIS A 99 1.38 -8.98 -16.62
CA HIS A 99 1.08 -8.54 -17.98
C HIS A 99 2.28 -8.72 -18.91
N VAL A 100 3.48 -8.36 -18.45
CA VAL A 100 4.74 -8.57 -19.19
C VAL A 100 4.99 -10.07 -19.46
N LEU A 101 4.77 -10.94 -18.48
CA LEU A 101 4.90 -12.39 -18.68
C LEU A 101 3.94 -12.91 -19.76
N ASN A 102 2.65 -12.52 -19.70
CA ASN A 102 1.69 -12.90 -20.73
C ASN A 102 2.13 -12.41 -22.12
N LEU A 103 2.67 -11.18 -22.21
CA LEU A 103 3.20 -10.63 -23.46
C LEU A 103 4.38 -11.46 -23.99
N LEU A 104 5.31 -11.85 -23.11
CA LEU A 104 6.46 -12.68 -23.46
C LEU A 104 6.04 -14.07 -23.96
N ASP A 105 5.05 -14.70 -23.31
CA ASP A 105 4.51 -15.99 -23.73
C ASP A 105 3.87 -15.91 -25.14
N GLU A 106 3.10 -14.85 -25.41
CA GLU A 106 2.54 -14.60 -26.74
C GLU A 106 3.63 -14.38 -27.80
N ILE A 107 4.70 -13.64 -27.45
CA ILE A 107 5.84 -13.44 -28.36
C ILE A 107 6.54 -14.78 -28.67
N GLU A 108 6.78 -15.61 -27.66
CA GLU A 108 7.39 -16.94 -27.82
C GLU A 108 6.54 -17.83 -28.74
N ASN A 109 5.21 -17.78 -28.58
CA ASN A 109 4.27 -18.52 -29.42
C ASN A 109 4.34 -18.08 -30.89
N ILE A 110 4.30 -16.77 -31.16
CA ILE A 110 4.30 -16.24 -32.53
C ILE A 110 5.65 -16.44 -33.22
N LYS A 111 6.75 -16.32 -32.48
CA LYS A 111 8.11 -16.57 -33.02
C LYS A 111 8.24 -17.97 -33.64
N GLN A 112 7.50 -18.97 -33.17
CA GLN A 112 7.53 -20.32 -33.71
C GLN A 112 6.63 -20.52 -34.95
N VAL A 113 5.74 -19.58 -35.25
CA VAL A 113 4.73 -19.71 -36.32
C VAL A 113 5.35 -19.83 -37.71
N PRO A 114 6.34 -19.00 -38.13
CA PRO A 114 6.93 -19.13 -39.47
C PRO A 114 7.48 -20.52 -39.75
N GLN A 115 8.19 -21.12 -38.78
CA GLN A 115 8.75 -22.47 -38.91
C GLN A 115 7.66 -23.55 -38.98
N LYS A 116 6.63 -23.47 -38.13
CA LYS A 116 5.49 -24.41 -38.15
C LYS A 116 4.67 -24.29 -39.43
N LEU A 117 4.52 -23.06 -39.94
CA LEU A 117 3.82 -22.78 -41.19
C LEU A 117 4.51 -23.48 -42.36
N GLU A 118 5.85 -23.40 -42.45
CA GLU A 118 6.61 -24.09 -43.50
C GLU A 118 6.40 -25.61 -43.46
N GLN A 119 6.37 -26.22 -42.27
CA GLN A 119 6.10 -27.66 -42.12
C GLN A 119 4.66 -28.04 -42.53
N CYS A 120 3.67 -27.21 -42.16
CA CYS A 120 2.27 -27.41 -42.58
C CYS A 120 2.09 -27.26 -44.09
N MET A 121 2.79 -26.31 -44.71
CA MET A 121 2.81 -26.11 -46.17
C MET A 121 3.44 -27.29 -46.90
N ALA A 122 4.59 -27.79 -46.42
CA ALA A 122 5.25 -28.97 -47.00
C ALA A 122 4.37 -30.23 -46.95
N SER A 123 3.58 -30.37 -45.88
CA SER A 123 2.63 -31.47 -45.70
C SER A 123 1.25 -31.26 -46.35
N LYS A 124 1.06 -30.15 -47.09
CA LYS A 124 -0.21 -29.76 -47.74
C LYS A 124 -1.41 -29.63 -46.79
N ARG A 125 -1.16 -29.39 -45.50
CA ARG A 125 -2.21 -29.15 -44.48
C ARG A 125 -2.61 -27.68 -44.47
N TYR A 126 -3.16 -27.21 -45.58
CA TYR A 126 -3.39 -25.78 -45.80
C TYR A 126 -4.43 -25.14 -44.88
N LEU A 127 -5.43 -25.91 -44.43
CA LEU A 127 -6.44 -25.40 -43.49
C LEU A 127 -5.79 -25.00 -42.16
N ASN A 128 -5.06 -25.94 -41.54
CA ASN A 128 -4.32 -25.70 -40.30
C ASN A 128 -3.27 -24.59 -40.46
N ALA A 129 -2.56 -24.56 -41.60
CA ALA A 129 -1.62 -23.48 -41.92
C ALA A 129 -2.31 -22.10 -41.95
N THR A 130 -3.52 -22.03 -42.53
CA THR A 130 -4.30 -20.79 -42.63
C THR A 130 -4.80 -20.36 -41.26
N ASP A 131 -5.39 -21.27 -40.49
CA ASP A 131 -5.90 -20.97 -39.14
C ASP A 131 -4.78 -20.44 -38.24
N MET A 132 -3.64 -21.14 -38.22
CA MET A 132 -2.47 -20.74 -37.42
C MET A 132 -1.93 -19.36 -37.84
N LEU A 133 -1.86 -19.11 -39.15
CA LEU A 133 -1.35 -17.84 -39.68
C LEU A 133 -2.29 -16.68 -39.40
N VAL A 134 -3.61 -16.89 -39.54
CA VAL A 134 -4.61 -15.85 -39.24
C VAL A 134 -4.58 -15.53 -37.75
N SER A 135 -4.60 -16.53 -36.87
CA SER A 135 -4.51 -16.28 -35.42
C SER A 135 -3.22 -15.56 -35.03
N ALA A 136 -2.09 -15.89 -35.65
CA ALA A 136 -0.82 -15.22 -35.38
C ALA A 136 -0.81 -13.75 -35.84
N VAL A 137 -1.40 -13.45 -37.00
CA VAL A 137 -1.54 -12.08 -37.50
C VAL A 137 -2.49 -11.27 -36.60
N ASP A 138 -3.61 -11.84 -36.18
CA ASP A 138 -4.56 -11.19 -35.26
C ASP A 138 -3.89 -10.86 -33.91
N SER A 139 -3.07 -11.76 -33.36
CA SER A 139 -2.29 -11.49 -32.15
C SER A 139 -1.26 -10.37 -32.33
N LEU A 140 -0.64 -10.25 -33.52
CA LEU A 140 0.32 -9.19 -33.84
C LEU A 140 -0.31 -7.81 -34.04
N GLU A 141 -1.55 -7.77 -34.52
CA GLU A 141 -2.33 -6.55 -34.72
C GLU A 141 -3.13 -6.13 -33.48
N GLY A 142 -3.34 -7.06 -32.53
CA GLY A 142 -4.02 -6.81 -31.26
C GLY A 142 -3.06 -6.63 -30.07
N PRO A 143 -2.91 -7.64 -29.20
CA PRO A 143 -2.18 -7.53 -27.93
C PRO A 143 -0.70 -7.15 -28.09
N LEU A 144 -0.07 -7.51 -29.22
CA LEU A 144 1.34 -7.23 -29.48
C LEU A 144 1.59 -6.01 -30.37
N LEU A 145 0.55 -5.23 -30.70
CA LEU A 145 0.68 -4.11 -31.63
C LEU A 145 1.75 -3.09 -31.19
N GLN A 146 1.79 -2.81 -29.88
CA GLN A 146 2.68 -1.82 -29.27
C GLN A 146 4.14 -2.29 -29.17
N VAL A 147 4.43 -3.57 -29.46
CA VAL A 147 5.80 -4.11 -29.39
C VAL A 147 6.52 -3.82 -30.70
N GLU A 148 7.30 -2.73 -30.75
CA GLU A 148 8.03 -2.31 -31.95
C GLU A 148 9.03 -3.36 -32.44
N GLY A 149 9.61 -4.15 -31.54
CA GLY A 149 10.58 -5.21 -31.87
C GLY A 149 10.01 -6.37 -32.70
N LEU A 150 8.70 -6.39 -32.97
CA LEU A 150 8.05 -7.40 -33.81
C LEU A 150 7.77 -6.91 -35.23
N SER A 151 8.26 -5.74 -35.64
CA SER A 151 8.00 -5.14 -36.96
C SER A 151 8.35 -6.08 -38.11
N ASP A 152 9.53 -6.70 -38.07
CA ASP A 152 10.04 -7.55 -39.14
C ASP A 152 9.25 -8.85 -39.23
N LEU A 153 8.93 -9.44 -38.08
CA LEU A 153 8.10 -10.64 -37.98
C LEU A 153 6.67 -10.38 -38.49
N ARG A 154 6.12 -9.19 -38.21
CA ARG A 154 4.83 -8.75 -38.73
C ARG A 154 4.86 -8.66 -40.26
N LEU A 155 5.87 -8.01 -40.83
CA LEU A 155 6.05 -7.95 -42.29
C LEU A 155 6.20 -9.35 -42.91
N GLU A 156 6.98 -10.22 -42.26
CA GLU A 156 7.19 -11.60 -42.71
C GLU A 156 5.86 -12.38 -42.74
N LEU A 157 5.09 -12.37 -41.65
CA LEU A 157 3.82 -13.09 -41.56
C LEU A 157 2.77 -12.57 -42.55
N HIS A 158 2.71 -11.24 -42.77
CA HIS A 158 1.86 -10.68 -43.84
C HIS A 158 2.29 -11.14 -45.23
N SER A 159 3.59 -11.18 -45.51
CA SER A 159 4.12 -11.69 -46.78
C SER A 159 3.77 -13.16 -46.97
N LYS A 160 3.95 -13.98 -45.93
CA LYS A 160 3.56 -15.41 -45.93
C LYS A 160 2.05 -15.59 -46.11
N LYS A 161 1.21 -14.70 -45.55
CA LYS A 161 -0.26 -14.71 -45.74
C LYS A 161 -0.64 -14.47 -47.20
N MET A 162 -0.02 -13.50 -47.85
CA MET A 162 -0.23 -13.25 -49.28
C MET A 162 0.25 -14.44 -50.14
N ASN A 163 1.43 -15.00 -49.83
CA ASN A 163 1.96 -16.16 -50.54
C ASN A 163 1.05 -17.39 -50.40
N LEU A 164 0.58 -17.70 -49.19
CA LEU A 164 -0.35 -18.78 -48.92
C LEU A 164 -1.63 -18.65 -49.76
N HIS A 165 -2.15 -17.42 -49.89
CA HIS A 165 -3.33 -17.18 -50.71
C HIS A 165 -3.09 -17.54 -52.19
N LEU A 166 -1.93 -17.18 -52.76
CA LEU A 166 -1.56 -17.54 -54.12
C LEU A 166 -1.39 -19.06 -54.30
N VAL A 167 -0.72 -19.72 -53.34
CA VAL A 167 -0.54 -21.19 -53.37
C VAL A 167 -1.89 -21.91 -53.32
N LEU A 168 -2.82 -21.45 -52.49
CA LEU A 168 -4.17 -22.00 -52.41
C LEU A 168 -4.91 -21.86 -53.75
N ILE A 169 -4.82 -20.70 -54.40
CA ILE A 169 -5.43 -20.47 -55.72
C ILE A 169 -4.83 -21.43 -56.77
N ASP A 170 -3.51 -21.57 -56.82
CA ASP A 170 -2.84 -22.49 -57.76
C ASP A 170 -3.23 -23.95 -57.51
N GLU A 171 -3.26 -24.39 -56.25
CA GLU A 171 -3.63 -25.76 -55.92
C GLU A 171 -5.12 -26.03 -56.24
N LEU A 172 -6.00 -25.04 -56.01
CA LEU A 172 -7.40 -25.12 -56.48
C LEU A 172 -7.49 -25.22 -58.00
N HIS A 173 -6.76 -24.39 -58.77
CA HIS A 173 -6.70 -24.48 -60.23
C HIS A 173 -6.18 -25.84 -60.69
N ARG A 174 -5.14 -26.37 -60.06
CA ARG A 174 -4.59 -27.69 -60.36
C ARG A 174 -5.60 -28.82 -60.08
N HIS A 175 -6.37 -28.72 -59.00
CA HIS A 175 -7.40 -29.71 -58.68
C HIS A 175 -8.61 -29.62 -59.61
N LEU A 176 -9.10 -28.40 -59.91
CA LEU A 176 -10.26 -28.16 -60.75
C LEU A 176 -9.97 -28.39 -62.24
N TYR A 177 -8.84 -27.93 -62.76
CA TYR A 177 -8.55 -28.00 -64.19
C TYR A 177 -7.61 -29.15 -64.55
N ILE A 178 -6.49 -29.34 -63.85
CA ILE A 178 -5.47 -30.31 -64.30
C ILE A 178 -5.84 -31.74 -63.90
N ARG A 179 -6.25 -31.97 -62.65
CA ARG A 179 -6.61 -33.32 -62.17
C ARG A 179 -7.99 -33.77 -62.64
N SER A 180 -8.96 -32.87 -62.69
CA SER A 180 -10.34 -33.23 -63.08
C SER A 180 -10.47 -33.46 -64.59
N THR A 181 -9.81 -32.66 -65.43
CA THR A 181 -9.80 -32.89 -66.90
C THR A 181 -8.81 -33.98 -67.33
N GLY A 182 -7.71 -34.20 -66.58
CA GLY A 182 -6.77 -35.29 -66.82
C GLY A 182 -7.42 -36.68 -66.74
N ARG A 183 -8.42 -36.86 -65.85
CA ARG A 183 -9.24 -38.08 -65.78
C ARG A 183 -10.14 -38.28 -67.01
N VAL A 184 -10.62 -37.20 -67.62
CA VAL A 184 -11.40 -37.24 -68.86
C VAL A 184 -10.50 -37.56 -70.06
N GLY A 185 -9.29 -36.99 -70.10
CA GLY A 185 -8.29 -37.29 -71.12
C GLY A 185 -7.78 -38.74 -71.10
N GLN A 186 -7.63 -39.35 -69.92
CA GLN A 186 -7.28 -40.78 -69.79
C GLN A 186 -8.41 -41.71 -70.24
N ARG A 187 -9.67 -41.41 -69.91
CA ARG A 187 -10.85 -42.15 -70.44
C ARG A 187 -10.95 -42.09 -71.96
N GLY A 188 -10.50 -41.00 -72.59
CA GLY A 188 -10.42 -40.88 -74.05
C GLY A 188 -9.38 -41.79 -74.69
N ARG A 189 -8.22 -41.99 -74.04
CA ARG A 189 -7.15 -42.88 -74.56
C ARG A 189 -7.46 -44.37 -74.38
N ASP A 190 -8.09 -44.77 -73.28
CA ASP A 190 -8.49 -46.17 -73.08
C ASP A 190 -9.60 -46.60 -74.07
N ARG A 191 -10.49 -45.69 -74.49
CA ARG A 191 -11.45 -45.96 -75.57
C ARG A 191 -10.84 -46.06 -76.97
N GLY A 192 -9.66 -45.48 -77.20
CA GLY A 192 -8.96 -45.55 -78.49
C GLY A 192 -8.04 -46.77 -78.66
N ARG A 193 -7.91 -47.62 -77.63
CA ARG A 193 -7.00 -48.78 -77.63
C ARG A 193 -7.72 -50.14 -77.66
N ILE A 194 -9.06 -50.11 -77.72
CA ILE A 194 -9.94 -51.29 -77.87
C ILE A 194 -10.71 -51.18 -79.22
N GLY A 195 -10.08 -50.57 -80.23
CA GLY A 195 -10.57 -50.53 -81.61
C GLY A 195 -9.69 -51.39 -82.49
#